data_AF-A0A8S3KGJ6-F1
#
_entry.id   AF-A0A8S3KGJ6-F1
#
_cell.length_a   1.000
_cell.length_b   1.000
_cell.length_c   1.000
_cell.angle_alpha   90.00
_cell.angle_beta   90.00
_cell.angle_gamma   90.00
#
_symmetry.space_group_name_H-M   'P 1'
#
loop_
_entity.id
_entity.type
_entity.pdbx_description
1 polymer ?
#
loop_
_entity_poly.entity_id
_entity_poly.type
_entity_poly.pdbx_seq_one_letter_code
_entity_poly.pdbx_strand_id
1 'polypeptide(L)'
;MRSTNSTHSGVALSDKIGNANITVVNRLCRSDGVLFRPERPATAMDSTFLASSGPKGEMWHTYSSDGQQSTFVEYVMITNLTEPYLFSWNELSNTEEDDNPIRI
;
A
#
# COMPACT_ATOMS: atom_id res chain seq x y z
N MET A 1 -8.57 29.93 23.72
CA MET A 1 -8.90 28.54 23.34
C MET A 1 -8.92 28.46 21.83
N ARG A 2 -8.02 27.69 21.21
CA ARG A 2 -7.90 27.58 19.74
C ARG A 2 -8.62 26.31 19.30
N SER A 3 -9.76 26.45 18.62
CA SER A 3 -10.46 25.34 17.98
C SER A 3 -9.68 24.91 16.74
N THR A 4 -9.23 23.67 16.68
CA THR A 4 -8.66 23.07 15.47
C THR A 4 -9.78 22.43 14.67
N ASN A 5 -10.26 23.12 13.62
CA ASN A 5 -11.17 22.53 12.64
C ASN A 5 -10.44 21.44 11.86
N SER A 6 -10.74 20.19 12.19
CA SER A 6 -10.30 19.00 11.45
C SER A 6 -11.35 18.71 10.38
N THR A 7 -11.14 19.21 9.15
CA THR A 7 -12.05 19.04 8.01
C THR A 7 -11.91 17.65 7.38
N HIS A 8 -12.36 16.62 8.07
CA HIS A 8 -12.49 15.28 7.48
C HIS A 8 -13.98 15.00 7.24
N SER A 9 -14.45 15.31 6.03
CA SER A 9 -15.77 14.85 5.57
C SER A 9 -15.66 13.37 5.23
N GLY A 10 -16.34 12.52 6.02
CA GLY A 10 -16.36 11.08 5.77
C GLY A 10 -16.93 10.78 4.37
N VAL A 11 -16.18 10.03 3.57
CA VAL A 11 -16.64 9.55 2.27
C VAL A 11 -17.27 8.19 2.48
N ALA A 12 -18.51 8.02 2.02
CA ALA A 12 -19.18 6.72 2.07
C ALA A 12 -18.46 5.72 1.14
N LEU A 13 -18.27 4.49 1.62
CA LEU A 13 -17.65 3.41 0.85
C LEU A 13 -18.57 2.84 -0.25
N SER A 14 -19.86 3.16 -0.19
CA SER A 14 -20.84 2.76 -1.19
C SER A 14 -22.00 3.73 -1.17
N ASP A 15 -22.54 4.04 -2.35
CA ASP A 15 -23.72 4.89 -2.51
C ASP A 15 -25.01 4.18 -2.03
N LYS A 16 -25.02 2.84 -2.01
CA LYS A 16 -26.19 2.04 -1.64
C LYS A 16 -25.94 1.27 -0.35
N ILE A 17 -26.79 1.50 0.64
CA ILE A 17 -26.81 0.76 1.92
C ILE A 17 -26.91 -0.74 1.63
N GLY A 18 -26.03 -1.53 2.25
CA GLY A 18 -26.00 -3.00 2.12
C GLY A 18 -25.25 -3.54 0.90
N ASN A 19 -24.70 -2.68 0.03
CA ASN A 19 -24.00 -3.12 -1.18
C ASN A 19 -22.46 -3.17 -1.03
N ALA A 20 -21.94 -2.78 0.13
CA ALA A 20 -20.54 -2.98 0.47
C ALA A 20 -20.36 -4.33 1.18
N ASN A 21 -19.35 -5.09 0.76
CA ASN A 21 -18.93 -6.28 1.50
C ASN A 21 -18.24 -5.85 2.80
N ILE A 22 -18.99 -5.85 3.91
CA ILE A 22 -18.53 -5.36 5.21
C ILE A 22 -17.30 -6.14 5.70
N THR A 23 -17.20 -7.44 5.36
CA THR A 23 -16.02 -8.25 5.71
C THR A 23 -14.75 -7.73 5.03
N VAL A 24 -14.83 -7.36 3.76
CA VAL A 24 -13.69 -6.78 3.03
C VAL A 24 -13.39 -5.37 3.52
N VAL A 25 -14.43 -4.55 3.71
CA VAL A 25 -14.28 -3.19 4.24
C VAL A 25 -13.59 -3.19 5.60
N ASN A 26 -14.01 -4.04 6.53
CA ASN A 26 -13.41 -4.12 7.85
C ASN A 26 -11.96 -4.62 7.84
N ARG A 27 -11.54 -5.36 6.80
CA ARG A 27 -10.12 -5.72 6.61
C ARG A 27 -9.28 -4.56 6.10
N LEU A 28 -9.89 -3.61 5.39
CA LEU A 28 -9.24 -2.43 4.85
C LEU A 28 -9.26 -1.24 5.81
N CYS A 29 -10.08 -1.29 6.87
CA CYS A 29 -10.15 -0.26 7.89
C CYS A 29 -9.25 -0.60 9.07
N ARG A 30 -8.59 0.42 9.61
CA ARG A 30 -7.91 0.36 10.91
C ARG A 30 -8.94 0.31 12.04
N SER A 31 -8.48 0.01 13.26
CA SER A 31 -9.31 -0.01 14.46
C SER A 31 -9.93 1.36 14.80
N ASP A 32 -9.36 2.45 14.29
CA ASP A 32 -9.87 3.83 14.43
C ASP A 32 -10.97 4.18 13.40
N GLY A 33 -11.38 3.23 12.55
CA GLY A 33 -12.43 3.42 11.56
C GLY A 33 -11.98 4.18 10.31
N VAL A 34 -10.68 4.46 10.17
CA VAL A 34 -10.10 5.07 8.96
C VAL A 34 -9.67 3.98 7.99
N LEU A 35 -9.99 4.15 6.71
CA LEU A 35 -9.45 3.30 5.67
C LEU A 35 -7.93 3.34 5.69
N PHE A 36 -7.30 2.20 5.48
CA PHE A 36 -5.87 2.10 5.35
C PHE A 36 -5.43 3.00 4.20
N ARG A 37 -4.86 4.15 4.57
CA ARG A 37 -4.35 5.14 3.64
C ARG A 37 -2.83 5.12 3.72
N PRO A 38 -2.13 5.21 2.59
CA PRO A 38 -0.72 5.50 2.62
C PRO A 38 -0.47 6.82 3.37
N GLU A 39 0.65 6.89 4.09
CA GLU A 39 1.02 8.11 4.83
C GLU A 39 1.35 9.25 3.88
N ARG A 40 1.89 8.90 2.72
CA ARG A 40 2.29 9.82 1.66
C ARG A 40 1.79 9.33 0.30
N PRO A 41 1.62 10.22 -0.69
CA PRO A 41 1.44 9.80 -2.06
C PRO A 41 2.60 8.91 -2.52
N ALA A 42 2.32 8.00 -3.45
CA ALA A 42 3.39 7.27 -4.12
C ALA A 42 4.30 8.25 -4.85
N THR A 43 5.61 8.06 -4.69
CA THR A 43 6.62 8.90 -5.33
C THR A 43 7.52 8.02 -6.18
N ALA A 44 7.98 8.57 -7.31
CA ALA A 44 8.99 7.95 -8.13
C ALA A 44 10.28 7.71 -7.30
N MET A 45 10.90 6.57 -7.51
CA MET A 45 12.20 6.20 -6.96
C MET A 45 13.25 6.17 -8.06
N ASP A 46 14.51 6.30 -7.65
CA ASP A 46 15.63 6.19 -8.57
C ASP A 46 15.74 4.78 -9.16
N SER A 47 15.98 4.71 -10.47
CA SER A 47 16.24 3.47 -11.21
C SER A 47 17.42 2.65 -10.68
N THR A 48 18.30 3.23 -9.87
CA THR A 48 19.44 2.56 -9.22
C THR A 48 19.00 1.40 -8.32
N PHE A 49 17.75 1.43 -7.82
CA PHE A 49 17.19 0.35 -6.99
C PHE A 49 16.61 -0.81 -7.81
N LEU A 50 16.58 -0.71 -9.14
CA LEU A 50 16.16 -1.81 -10.01
C LEU A 50 17.35 -2.71 -10.33
N ALA A 51 17.23 -3.99 -10.01
CA ALA A 51 18.18 -4.99 -10.47
C ALA A 51 18.26 -4.98 -12.00
N SER A 52 19.44 -5.25 -12.56
CA SER A 52 19.65 -5.26 -14.01
C SER A 52 18.76 -6.28 -14.75
N SER A 53 18.33 -7.35 -14.08
CA SER A 53 17.38 -8.35 -14.57
C SER A 53 15.92 -8.14 -14.13
N GLY A 54 15.63 -7.09 -13.37
CA GLY A 54 14.28 -6.77 -12.89
C GLY A 54 13.40 -6.07 -13.94
N PRO A 55 12.14 -5.75 -13.58
CA PRO A 55 11.18 -5.15 -14.49
C PRO A 55 11.68 -3.80 -15.01
N LYS A 56 11.54 -3.56 -16.31
CA LYS A 56 11.93 -2.30 -16.95
C LYS A 56 10.77 -1.33 -16.95
N GLY A 57 10.82 -0.32 -16.08
CA GLY A 57 9.80 0.70 -15.96
C GLY A 57 10.14 1.74 -14.90
N GLU A 58 9.18 2.58 -14.57
CA GLU A 58 9.29 3.56 -13.50
C GLU A 58 8.94 2.93 -12.16
N MET A 59 9.87 2.97 -11.21
CA MET A 59 9.66 2.49 -9.85
C MET A 59 9.00 3.59 -9.01
N TRP A 60 7.98 3.20 -8.26
CA TRP A 60 7.24 4.06 -7.34
C TRP A 60 7.14 3.40 -5.99
N HIS A 61 7.18 4.20 -4.93
CA HIS A 61 7.08 3.71 -3.57
C HIS A 61 6.15 4.58 -2.73
N THR A 62 5.35 3.92 -1.90
CA THR A 62 4.67 4.51 -0.75
C THR A 62 4.68 3.53 0.42
N TYR A 63 4.39 4.02 1.61
CA TYR A 63 4.27 3.19 2.79
C TYR A 63 3.09 3.65 3.65
N SER A 64 2.67 2.76 4.54
CA SER A 64 1.66 3.02 5.56
C SER A 64 2.13 2.42 6.88
N SER A 65 1.94 3.14 7.99
CA SER A 65 2.20 2.61 9.32
C SER A 65 0.90 2.48 10.11
N ASP A 66 0.91 1.65 11.15
CA ASP A 66 -0.18 1.59 12.12
C ASP A 66 -0.16 2.77 13.12
N GLY A 67 0.84 3.67 13.02
CA GLY A 67 1.06 4.79 13.93
C GLY A 67 1.84 4.41 15.20
N GLN A 68 2.14 3.14 15.40
CA GLN A 68 3.15 2.66 16.33
C GLN A 68 4.46 2.46 15.56
N GLN A 69 5.61 2.76 16.17
CA GLN A 69 6.89 2.79 15.46
C GLN A 69 7.38 1.41 14.94
N SER A 70 6.62 0.33 15.14
CA SER A 70 7.07 -1.04 14.92
C SER A 70 6.49 -1.75 13.70
N THR A 71 5.48 -1.19 13.02
CA THR A 71 4.86 -1.90 11.88
C THR A 71 4.60 -0.97 10.70
N PHE A 72 5.32 -1.25 9.61
CA PHE A 72 5.17 -0.58 8.32
C PHE A 72 4.77 -1.59 7.25
N VAL A 73 3.84 -1.19 6.39
CA VAL A 73 3.54 -1.86 5.13
C VAL A 73 4.08 -0.99 4.02
N GLU A 74 5.08 -1.50 3.30
CA GLU A 74 5.66 -0.84 2.14
C GLU A 74 5.02 -1.34 0.85
N TYR A 75 4.72 -0.42 -0.04
CA TYR A 75 4.19 -0.69 -1.37
C TYR A 75 5.20 -0.22 -2.39
N VAL A 76 5.82 -1.17 -3.08
CA VAL A 76 6.66 -0.93 -4.24
C VAL A 76 5.86 -1.27 -5.49
N MET A 77 5.80 -0.34 -6.42
CA MET A 77 5.07 -0.48 -7.67
C MET A 77 6.00 -0.18 -8.83
N ILE A 78 5.85 -0.91 -9.92
CA ILE A 78 6.53 -0.59 -11.17
C ILE A 78 5.45 -0.27 -12.20
N THR A 79 5.56 0.93 -12.76
CA THR A 79 4.61 1.50 -13.71
C THR A 79 5.32 1.79 -15.02
N ASN A 80 4.56 2.09 -16.09
CA ASN A 80 5.13 2.41 -17.40
C ASN A 80 6.15 1.36 -17.88
N LEU A 81 5.77 0.08 -17.77
CA LEU A 81 6.61 -1.02 -18.22
C LEU A 81 6.94 -0.88 -19.71
N THR A 82 8.21 -0.95 -20.07
CA THR A 82 8.64 -0.92 -21.48
C THR A 82 8.46 -2.27 -22.16
N GLU A 83 8.42 -3.34 -21.37
CA GLU A 83 8.20 -4.71 -21.83
C GLU A 83 7.35 -5.49 -20.81
N PRO A 84 6.57 -6.50 -21.24
CA PRO A 84 5.84 -7.35 -20.33
C PRO A 84 6.79 -8.05 -19.35
N TYR A 85 6.51 -7.93 -18.05
CA TYR A 85 7.26 -8.63 -17.01
C TYR A 85 6.43 -9.80 -16.46
N LEU A 86 7.00 -11.00 -16.50
CA LEU A 86 6.39 -12.20 -15.93
C LEU A 86 6.99 -12.45 -14.56
N PHE A 87 6.17 -12.30 -13.53
CA PHE A 87 6.55 -12.62 -12.16
C PHE A 87 6.69 -14.13 -12.01
N SER A 88 7.87 -14.60 -11.60
CA SER A 88 8.11 -16.03 -11.36
C SER A 88 7.93 -16.36 -9.87
N TRP A 89 7.45 -17.56 -9.56
CA TRP A 89 7.31 -18.01 -8.17
C TRP A 89 8.64 -18.01 -7.40
N ASN A 90 9.76 -18.22 -8.10
CA ASN A 90 11.09 -18.20 -7.51
C ASN A 90 11.49 -16.80 -7.00
N GLU A 91 10.96 -15.73 -7.60
CA GLU A 91 11.17 -14.35 -7.13
C GLU A 91 10.35 -14.05 -5.87
N LEU A 92 9.22 -14.75 -5.63
CA LEU A 92 8.46 -14.65 -4.39
C LEU A 92 9.06 -15.50 -3.26
N SER A 93 9.63 -16.65 -3.56
CA SER A 93 10.13 -17.58 -2.54
C SER A 93 11.48 -17.16 -1.93
N ASN A 94 12.21 -16.25 -2.58
CA ASN A 94 13.52 -15.77 -2.14
C ASN A 94 13.44 -14.53 -1.24
N THR A 95 12.26 -14.09 -0.82
CA THR A 95 12.14 -13.19 0.34
C THR A 95 12.41 -14.03 1.59
N GLU A 96 13.68 -14.30 1.88
CA GLU A 96 14.11 -14.97 3.11
C GLU A 96 13.57 -14.21 4.33
N GLU A 97 13.10 -15.01 5.29
CA GLU A 97 12.76 -14.74 6.69
C GLU A 97 13.18 -13.36 7.26
N ASP A 98 12.49 -12.30 6.85
CA ASP A 98 12.28 -11.14 7.71
C ASP A 98 10.86 -11.29 8.28
N ASP A 99 10.75 -11.23 9.61
CA ASP A 99 9.62 -11.64 10.47
C ASP A 99 8.30 -10.85 10.26
N ASN A 100 7.97 -10.45 9.03
CA ASN A 100 6.76 -9.71 8.69
C ASN A 100 5.79 -10.58 7.88
N PRO A 101 4.73 -11.14 8.52
CA PRO A 101 3.72 -11.90 7.82
C PRO A 101 2.77 -10.93 7.09
N ILE A 102 3.11 -10.57 5.85
CA ILE A 102 2.10 -10.09 4.90
C ILE A 102 2.00 -11.13 3.78
N ARG A 103 1.19 -12.15 4.05
CA ARG A 103 0.66 -13.05 3.04
C ARG A 103 -0.64 -12.46 2.52
N ILE A 104 -0.76 -12.37 1.20
CA ILE A 104 -1.93 -11.87 0.45
C ILE A 104 -3.20 -12.62 0.88
#